data_AF-A0AA39ZTE5-F1
#
_entry.id   AF-A0AA39ZTE5-F1
#
_cell.length_a   1.000
_cell.length_b   1.000
_cell.length_c   1.000
_cell.angle_alpha   90.00
_cell.angle_beta   90.00
_cell.angle_gamma   90.00
#
_symmetry.space_group_name_H-M   'P 1'
#
loop_
_entity.id
_entity.type
_entity.pdbx_description
1 polymer ?
#
loop_
_entity_poly.entity_id
_entity_poly.type
_entity_poly.pdbx_seq_one_letter_code
_entity_poly.pdbx_strand_id
1 'polypeptide(L)'
;MESSGSKAFSQIARLPLVPSPDKSDLWLLGPESVSPPLAEGVYHYWFEVDDTSPESHGTLLVSDTFAFAVNYGVANTAEPSVPPQPGSVVRLRDGKLWPCDVDGADPPPPAVPSLAALPSNYHLVIYELPTSWTKIGNDNRGVDKEVGTFADVLALFKADAPGDHFSAVAAVNEEAILANLGVNALELLPAADSKTQDEWGYATAHYFAPDYNLGTASDLVRFVDAVHGQNTRFFTDVVMAFGHDSYGSINYGSIDYGSIDFPDFYIHLHLETNNPDNSQSSQSIQPQ
;
A
#
# COMPACT_ATOMS: atom_id res chain seq x y z
N MET A 1 11.65 3.17 -19.47
CA MET A 1 12.73 2.15 -19.45
C MET A 1 13.95 2.71 -18.73
N GLU A 2 13.88 2.81 -17.40
CA GLU A 2 15.09 2.87 -16.59
C GLU A 2 15.53 1.42 -16.32
N SER A 3 16.83 1.16 -16.45
CA SER A 3 17.42 -0.15 -16.21
C SER A 3 17.17 -0.58 -14.77
N SER A 4 16.49 -1.71 -14.58
CA SER A 4 16.26 -2.42 -13.30
C SER A 4 17.54 -3.06 -12.76
N GLY A 5 18.61 -2.27 -12.63
CA GLY A 5 19.75 -2.63 -11.82
C GLY A 5 19.33 -2.59 -10.36
N SER A 6 19.05 -3.75 -9.76
CA SER A 6 18.93 -3.93 -8.32
C SER A 6 20.02 -3.12 -7.62
N LYS A 7 19.66 -1.99 -7.00
CA LYS A 7 20.62 -1.22 -6.20
C LYS A 7 20.99 -2.11 -5.02
N ALA A 8 22.24 -2.57 -4.99
CA ALA A 8 22.73 -3.40 -3.91
C ALA A 8 22.52 -2.67 -2.57
N PHE A 9 21.76 -3.31 -1.67
CA PHE A 9 21.56 -2.83 -0.31
C PHE A 9 22.90 -2.84 0.44
N SER A 10 23.26 -1.72 1.07
CA SER A 10 24.42 -1.63 1.95
C SER A 10 23.95 -1.69 3.40
N GLN A 11 24.10 -2.84 4.05
CA GLN A 11 23.66 -3.01 5.43
C GLN A 11 24.46 -2.12 6.38
N ILE A 12 23.76 -1.22 7.08
CA ILE A 12 24.36 -0.28 8.05
C ILE A 12 24.33 -0.86 9.46
N ALA A 13 23.24 -1.56 9.81
CA ALA A 13 23.06 -2.17 11.12
C ALA A 13 22.17 -3.42 11.02
N ARG A 14 22.38 -4.35 11.94
CA ARG A 14 21.50 -5.49 12.25
C ARG A 14 21.59 -5.67 13.77
N LEU A 15 20.50 -5.37 14.48
CA LEU A 15 20.48 -5.29 15.93
C LEU A 15 19.22 -5.98 16.46
N PRO A 16 19.29 -6.61 17.65
CA PRO A 16 18.11 -7.20 18.26
C PRO A 16 17.13 -6.11 18.69
N LEU A 17 15.84 -6.36 18.51
CA LEU A 17 14.79 -5.55 19.12
C LEU A 17 14.74 -5.83 20.64
N VAL A 18 14.36 -4.82 21.43
CA VAL A 18 14.28 -4.89 22.90
C VAL A 18 12.80 -4.82 23.32
N PRO A 19 12.33 -5.69 24.24
CA PRO A 19 10.95 -5.62 24.73
C PRO A 19 10.60 -4.25 25.32
N SER A 20 9.40 -3.77 25.03
CA SER A 20 8.84 -2.58 25.64
C SER A 20 8.69 -2.80 27.15
N PRO A 21 9.04 -1.81 28.00
CA PRO A 21 8.96 -1.96 29.45
C PRO A 21 7.52 -1.99 29.97
N ASP A 22 6.57 -1.48 29.19
CA ASP A 22 5.18 -1.24 29.58
C ASP A 22 4.15 -2.02 28.73
N LYS A 23 4.58 -2.68 27.65
CA LYS A 23 3.71 -3.47 26.75
C LYS A 23 4.33 -4.83 26.49
N SER A 24 3.59 -5.90 26.80
CA SER A 24 4.05 -7.29 26.69
C SER A 24 4.43 -7.70 25.27
N ASP A 25 3.72 -7.15 24.27
CA ASP A 25 3.77 -7.63 22.89
C ASP A 25 4.29 -6.53 21.95
N LEU A 26 5.16 -5.67 22.45
CA LEU A 26 5.84 -4.64 21.68
C LEU A 26 7.34 -4.74 21.85
N TRP A 27 8.07 -4.67 20.75
CA TRP A 27 9.52 -4.62 20.72
C TRP A 27 9.98 -3.32 20.06
N LEU A 28 11.09 -2.79 20.54
CA LEU A 28 11.58 -1.45 20.23
C LEU A 28 13.05 -1.52 19.80
N LEU A 29 13.41 -0.70 18.82
CA LEU A 29 14.80 -0.40 18.49
C LEU A 29 14.89 1.09 18.13
N GLY A 30 15.50 1.87 19.02
CA GLY A 30 15.72 3.29 18.79
C GLY A 30 16.94 3.56 17.90
N PRO A 31 16.94 4.62 17.07
CA PRO A 31 18.07 4.97 16.20
C PRO A 31 19.37 5.24 16.97
N GLU A 32 19.27 5.63 18.25
CA GLU A 32 20.40 5.82 19.17
C GLU A 32 21.15 4.53 19.51
N SER A 33 20.55 3.36 19.24
CA SER A 33 21.17 2.06 19.47
C SER A 33 22.19 1.69 18.38
N VAL A 34 22.19 2.40 17.25
CA VAL A 34 23.09 2.12 16.11
C VAL A 34 24.45 2.80 16.30
N SER A 35 25.53 2.06 16.10
CA SER A 35 26.90 2.55 16.19
C SER A 35 27.71 2.22 14.92
N PRO A 36 28.34 3.22 14.27
CA PRO A 36 28.30 4.65 14.60
C PRO A 36 26.88 5.25 14.44
N PRO A 37 26.57 6.40 15.08
CA PRO A 37 25.26 7.01 14.97
C PRO A 37 24.85 7.24 13.51
N LEU A 38 23.58 6.95 13.22
CA LEU A 38 22.99 7.20 11.90
C LEU A 38 23.05 8.70 11.57
N ALA A 39 23.36 9.00 10.31
CA ALA A 39 23.27 10.36 9.80
C ALA A 39 21.80 10.73 9.48
N GLU A 40 21.49 12.01 9.44
CA GLU A 40 20.19 12.48 8.95
C GLU A 40 19.96 12.01 7.50
N GLY A 41 18.79 11.44 7.21
CA GLY A 41 18.55 10.85 5.89
C GLY A 41 17.43 9.80 5.86
N VAL A 42 17.22 9.24 4.67
CA VAL A 42 16.23 8.17 4.42
C VAL A 42 16.92 6.81 4.51
N TYR A 43 16.26 5.88 5.20
CA TYR A 43 16.72 4.53 5.43
C TYR A 43 15.68 3.52 4.96
N HIS A 44 16.17 2.36 4.55
CA HIS A 44 15.34 1.19 4.28
C HIS A 44 15.60 0.16 5.35
N TYR A 45 14.56 -0.50 5.84
CA TYR A 45 14.66 -1.49 6.91
C TYR A 45 13.67 -2.63 6.71
N TRP A 46 13.95 -3.71 7.43
CA TRP A 46 13.12 -4.90 7.57
C TRP A 46 13.15 -5.34 9.04
N PHE A 47 12.13 -6.03 9.47
CA PHE A 47 12.19 -6.83 10.67
C PHE A 47 12.77 -8.20 10.36
N GLU A 48 13.65 -8.65 11.23
CA GLU A 48 14.20 -9.99 11.19
C GLU A 48 13.48 -10.85 12.22
N VAL A 49 12.91 -11.96 11.77
CA VAL A 49 11.95 -12.78 12.50
C VAL A 49 12.21 -14.26 12.25
N ASP A 50 12.02 -15.09 13.27
CA ASP A 50 12.16 -16.53 13.13
C ASP A 50 10.89 -17.14 12.50
N ASP A 51 11.07 -18.00 11.52
CA ASP A 51 10.03 -18.78 10.88
C ASP A 51 9.59 -19.91 11.82
N THR A 52 8.35 -19.81 12.27
CA THR A 52 7.64 -20.76 13.11
C THR A 52 6.75 -21.72 12.31
N SER A 53 6.69 -21.59 10.98
CA SER A 53 5.94 -22.52 10.12
C SER A 53 6.49 -23.95 10.17
N PRO A 54 5.69 -24.96 9.79
CA PRO A 54 6.16 -26.33 9.61
C PRO A 54 7.34 -26.48 8.65
N GLU A 55 7.47 -25.57 7.67
CA GLU A 55 8.54 -25.54 6.68
C GLU A 55 9.89 -25.10 7.30
N SER A 56 9.85 -24.30 8.37
CA SER A 56 11.01 -23.93 9.18
C SER A 56 12.18 -23.38 8.36
N HIS A 57 11.94 -22.33 7.56
CA HIS A 57 12.94 -21.69 6.69
C HIS A 57 14.05 -20.96 7.47
N GLY A 58 14.02 -20.96 8.81
CA GLY A 58 15.00 -20.28 9.64
C GLY A 58 14.60 -18.83 9.87
N THR A 59 15.47 -17.89 9.56
CA THR A 59 15.21 -16.47 9.83
C THR A 59 14.79 -15.75 8.55
N LEU A 60 13.69 -15.00 8.62
CA LEU A 60 13.10 -14.25 7.52
C LEU A 60 13.26 -12.74 7.72
N LEU A 61 13.30 -12.02 6.61
CA LEU A 61 13.20 -10.56 6.61
C LEU A 61 11.82 -10.16 6.09
N VAL A 62 11.07 -9.45 6.91
CA VAL A 62 9.72 -9.00 6.62
C VAL A 62 9.66 -7.48 6.63
N SER A 63 8.92 -6.91 5.69
CA SER A 63 8.59 -5.48 5.71
C SER A 63 7.72 -5.16 6.93
N ASP A 64 7.85 -3.94 7.44
CA ASP A 64 6.92 -3.40 8.43
C ASP A 64 5.52 -3.28 7.83
N THR A 65 4.55 -3.99 8.41
CA THR A 65 3.13 -3.95 8.06
C THR A 65 2.50 -2.58 8.27
N PHE A 66 3.11 -1.75 9.13
CA PHE A 66 2.76 -0.36 9.40
C PHE A 66 3.62 0.66 8.64
N ALA A 67 4.42 0.22 7.66
CA ALA A 67 5.18 1.13 6.82
C ALA A 67 4.23 2.07 6.05
N PHE A 68 4.60 3.35 6.01
CA PHE A 68 3.89 4.39 5.24
C PHE A 68 4.39 4.51 3.79
N ALA A 69 5.53 3.88 3.50
CA ALA A 69 6.05 3.70 2.16
C ALA A 69 6.93 2.46 2.14
N VAL A 70 6.88 1.74 1.02
CA VAL A 70 7.73 0.60 0.73
C VAL A 70 8.45 0.83 -0.60
N ASN A 71 9.61 0.21 -0.77
CA ASN A 71 10.42 0.36 -1.98
C ASN A 71 10.70 -1.00 -2.61
N TYR A 72 9.96 -1.34 -3.66
CA TYR A 72 10.18 -2.56 -4.43
C TYR A 72 11.48 -2.53 -5.26
N GLY A 73 12.08 -1.35 -5.48
CA GLY A 73 13.42 -1.21 -6.07
C GLY A 73 14.57 -1.63 -5.15
N VAL A 74 14.29 -1.82 -3.86
CA VAL A 74 15.24 -2.34 -2.87
C VAL A 74 14.59 -3.54 -2.18
N ALA A 75 14.88 -4.73 -2.69
CA ALA A 75 14.40 -5.98 -2.12
C ALA A 75 15.59 -6.81 -1.64
N ASN A 76 15.49 -7.39 -0.44
CA ASN A 76 16.55 -8.25 0.10
C ASN A 76 16.30 -9.71 -0.31
N THR A 77 17.29 -10.35 -0.92
CA THR A 77 17.24 -11.75 -1.36
C THR A 77 17.93 -12.66 -0.33
N ALA A 78 17.49 -12.59 0.93
CA ALA A 78 18.15 -13.34 1.99
C ALA A 78 17.95 -14.86 1.85
N GLU A 79 16.78 -15.31 1.37
CA GLU A 79 16.48 -16.74 1.17
C GLU A 79 15.83 -17.00 -0.20
N PRO A 80 16.42 -17.84 -1.07
CA PRO A 80 15.89 -18.09 -2.43
C PRO A 80 14.50 -18.74 -2.47
N SER A 81 14.09 -19.43 -1.41
CA SER A 81 12.79 -20.11 -1.32
C SER A 81 11.67 -19.21 -0.82
N VAL A 82 11.98 -17.99 -0.36
CA VAL A 82 10.99 -17.05 0.16
C VAL A 82 10.92 -15.82 -0.75
N PRO A 83 9.73 -15.40 -1.21
CA PRO A 83 9.59 -14.20 -2.02
C PRO A 83 10.18 -12.98 -1.29
N PRO A 84 11.04 -12.19 -1.97
CA PRO A 84 11.68 -11.07 -1.31
C PRO A 84 10.65 -9.99 -0.96
N GLN A 85 10.80 -9.43 0.23
CA GLN A 85 9.95 -8.38 0.77
C GLN A 85 10.55 -6.99 0.44
N PRO A 86 9.73 -5.99 0.05
CA PRO A 86 10.22 -4.66 -0.27
C PRO A 86 10.80 -3.95 0.97
N GLY A 87 11.73 -3.02 0.79
CA GLY A 87 12.26 -2.27 1.93
C GLY A 87 11.24 -1.28 2.47
N SER A 88 10.91 -1.37 3.77
CA SER A 88 10.15 -0.34 4.46
C SER A 88 10.98 0.93 4.58
N VAL A 89 10.34 2.09 4.40
CA VAL A 89 11.02 3.39 4.31
C VAL A 89 10.82 4.20 5.58
N VAL A 90 11.88 4.83 6.07
CA VAL A 90 11.83 5.74 7.21
C VAL A 90 12.89 6.84 7.08
N ARG A 91 12.60 8.04 7.60
CA ARG A 91 13.56 9.15 7.65
C ARG A 91 14.01 9.44 9.07
N LEU A 92 15.32 9.53 9.28
CA LEU A 92 15.88 10.14 10.48
C LEU A 92 15.92 11.65 10.30
N ARG A 93 15.16 12.37 11.13
CA ARG A 93 15.15 13.83 11.23
C ARG A 93 15.16 14.26 12.70
N ASP A 94 16.11 15.11 13.09
CA ASP A 94 16.25 15.64 14.45
C ASP A 94 16.37 14.53 15.52
N GLY A 95 17.11 13.46 15.20
CA GLY A 95 17.28 12.30 16.07
C GLY A 95 16.04 11.43 16.26
N LYS A 96 14.98 11.64 15.45
CA LYS A 96 13.74 10.86 15.48
C LYS A 96 13.42 10.27 14.12
N LEU A 97 12.73 9.13 14.13
CA LEU A 97 12.24 8.47 12.93
C LEU A 97 10.87 9.03 12.52
N TRP A 98 10.72 9.31 11.23
CA TRP A 98 9.51 9.86 10.63
C TRP A 98 9.11 9.04 9.39
N PRO A 99 7.80 8.83 9.17
CA PRO A 99 7.29 8.40 7.87
C PRO A 99 7.76 9.35 6.76
N CYS A 100 8.04 8.79 5.58
CA CYS A 100 8.35 9.58 4.39
C CYS A 100 8.20 8.73 3.13
N ASP A 101 8.06 9.40 2.00
CA ASP A 101 8.24 8.83 0.67
C ASP A 101 9.70 8.36 0.46
N VAL A 102 9.94 7.57 -0.59
CA VAL A 102 11.26 7.00 -0.93
C VAL A 102 12.33 8.10 -1.16
N ASP A 103 11.91 9.27 -1.65
CA ASP A 103 12.77 10.44 -1.85
C ASP A 103 12.96 11.30 -0.59
N GLY A 104 12.28 10.93 0.51
CA GLY A 104 12.31 11.60 1.79
C GLY A 104 11.26 12.70 1.96
N ALA A 105 10.34 12.88 1.01
CA ALA A 105 9.20 13.78 1.17
C ALA A 105 8.28 13.30 2.29
N ASP A 106 7.69 14.23 3.02
CA ASP A 106 6.81 13.99 4.17
C ASP A 106 5.62 14.94 4.00
N PRO A 107 4.66 14.60 3.12
CA PRO A 107 3.54 15.49 2.82
C PRO A 107 2.62 15.59 4.04
N PRO A 108 2.06 16.78 4.32
CA PRO A 108 1.01 16.88 5.33
C PRO A 108 -0.22 16.08 4.88
N PRO A 109 -1.09 15.65 5.82
CA PRO A 109 -2.38 15.09 5.45
C PRO A 109 -3.18 16.05 4.56
N PRO A 110 -3.97 15.54 3.60
CA PRO A 110 -4.78 16.37 2.72
C PRO A 110 -5.81 17.17 3.51
N ALA A 111 -6.23 18.30 2.96
CA ALA A 111 -7.26 19.13 3.57
C ALA A 111 -8.60 18.38 3.57
N VAL A 112 -9.19 18.18 4.75
CA VAL A 112 -10.50 17.54 4.91
C VAL A 112 -11.60 18.60 4.85
N PRO A 113 -12.50 18.59 3.84
CA PRO A 113 -13.60 19.52 3.77
C PRO A 113 -14.60 19.30 4.92
N SER A 114 -15.29 20.36 5.33
CA SER A 114 -16.34 20.24 6.36
C SER A 114 -17.44 19.32 5.87
N LEU A 115 -17.72 18.24 6.61
CA LEU A 115 -18.81 17.31 6.28
C LEU A 115 -20.18 18.03 6.20
N ALA A 116 -20.38 19.09 6.98
CA ALA A 116 -21.60 19.88 6.95
C ALA A 116 -21.75 20.75 5.69
N ALA A 117 -20.64 21.01 4.99
CA ALA A 117 -20.63 21.73 3.71
C ALA A 117 -20.87 20.78 2.52
N LEU A 118 -20.80 19.46 2.72
CA LEU A 118 -21.05 18.48 1.67
C LEU A 118 -22.56 18.36 1.39
N PRO A 119 -22.97 18.25 0.12
CA PRO A 119 -24.35 17.92 -0.23
C PRO A 119 -24.83 16.62 0.46
N SER A 120 -26.13 16.47 0.66
CA SER A 120 -26.68 15.22 1.18
C SER A 120 -26.40 14.04 0.23
N ASN A 121 -26.18 12.85 0.78
CA ASN A 121 -25.78 11.65 0.01
C ASN A 121 -26.87 11.10 -0.93
N TYR A 122 -28.09 11.64 -0.91
CA TYR A 122 -29.20 11.15 -1.74
C TYR A 122 -29.06 11.47 -3.23
N HIS A 123 -28.08 12.29 -3.62
CA HIS A 123 -27.73 12.59 -5.02
C HIS A 123 -26.27 12.23 -5.32
N LEU A 124 -25.74 11.15 -4.72
CA LEU A 124 -24.38 10.71 -4.98
C LEU A 124 -24.27 10.12 -6.39
N VAL A 125 -23.31 10.62 -7.17
CA VAL A 125 -22.96 10.12 -8.50
C VAL A 125 -21.48 9.77 -8.44
N ILE A 126 -21.20 8.48 -8.29
CA ILE A 126 -19.86 7.93 -8.13
C ILE A 126 -19.32 7.56 -9.51
N TYR A 127 -18.10 7.98 -9.79
CA TYR A 127 -17.27 7.39 -10.84
C TYR A 127 -16.31 6.40 -10.19
N GLU A 128 -16.52 5.11 -10.43
CA GLU A 128 -15.62 4.05 -9.99
C GLU A 128 -14.47 3.92 -11.01
N LEU A 129 -13.24 4.01 -10.53
CA LEU A 129 -12.03 3.97 -11.33
C LEU A 129 -11.14 2.82 -10.85
N PRO A 130 -10.89 1.80 -11.69
CA PRO A 130 -9.91 0.76 -11.37
C PRO A 130 -8.49 1.34 -11.31
N THR A 131 -7.54 0.64 -10.71
CA THR A 131 -6.13 1.05 -10.70
C THR A 131 -5.43 0.76 -12.04
N SER A 132 -5.92 -0.22 -12.81
CA SER A 132 -5.39 -0.64 -14.11
C SER A 132 -6.39 -0.35 -15.25
N TRP A 133 -6.15 0.72 -16.00
CA TRP A 133 -7.05 1.23 -17.05
C TRP A 133 -6.37 2.06 -18.14
N THR A 134 -5.09 2.38 -17.98
CA THR A 134 -4.34 3.15 -18.97
C THR A 134 -3.98 2.24 -20.14
N LYS A 135 -4.10 2.76 -21.36
CA LYS A 135 -3.79 2.01 -22.59
C LYS A 135 -2.43 2.42 -23.11
N ILE A 136 -1.52 1.46 -23.22
CA ILE A 136 -0.15 1.69 -23.70
C ILE A 136 0.03 1.30 -25.16
N GLY A 137 -0.77 0.34 -25.64
CA GLY A 137 -0.55 -0.27 -26.95
C GLY A 137 -1.67 -1.19 -27.43
N ASN A 138 -1.47 -1.71 -28.63
CA ASN A 138 -2.20 -2.85 -29.18
C ASN A 138 -1.16 -3.86 -29.66
N ASP A 139 -1.05 -5.02 -29.03
CA ASP A 139 -0.32 -6.16 -29.58
C ASP A 139 -1.29 -7.15 -30.27
N ASN A 140 -0.76 -8.27 -30.77
CA ASN A 140 -1.57 -9.29 -31.44
C ASN A 140 -2.52 -10.07 -30.49
N ARG A 141 -2.49 -9.78 -29.18
CA ARG A 141 -3.29 -10.40 -28.11
C ARG A 141 -4.37 -9.47 -27.56
N GLY A 142 -4.34 -8.17 -27.86
CA GLY A 142 -5.41 -7.23 -27.50
C GLY A 142 -4.92 -5.82 -27.18
N VAL A 143 -5.68 -5.14 -26.31
CA VAL A 143 -5.30 -3.84 -25.74
C VAL A 143 -4.38 -4.10 -24.55
N ASP A 144 -3.14 -3.63 -24.63
CA ASP A 144 -2.21 -3.66 -23.49
C ASP A 144 -2.66 -2.59 -22.47
N LYS A 145 -2.83 -3.02 -21.22
CA LYS A 145 -3.21 -2.16 -20.08
C LYS A 145 -2.01 -1.93 -19.17
N GLU A 146 -1.85 -0.72 -18.66
CA GLU A 146 -0.94 -0.37 -17.54
C GLU A 146 -1.76 -0.03 -16.29
N VAL A 147 -1.05 0.08 -15.18
CA VAL A 147 -1.49 0.81 -13.99
C VAL A 147 -1.52 2.32 -14.30
N GLY A 148 -2.62 2.99 -13.92
CA GLY A 148 -2.69 4.45 -13.93
C GLY A 148 -2.09 5.02 -12.63
N THR A 149 -1.35 6.12 -12.71
CA THR A 149 -0.77 6.78 -11.52
C THR A 149 -1.75 7.75 -10.85
N PHE A 150 -1.45 8.21 -9.64
CA PHE A 150 -2.20 9.30 -9.02
C PHE A 150 -2.08 10.61 -9.84
N ALA A 151 -0.97 10.83 -10.54
CA ALA A 151 -0.82 11.97 -11.44
C ALA A 151 -1.74 11.83 -12.67
N ASP A 152 -1.86 10.63 -13.21
CA ASP A 152 -2.84 10.28 -14.24
C ASP A 152 -4.28 10.56 -13.75
N VAL A 153 -4.66 10.09 -12.55
CA VAL A 153 -5.99 10.39 -12.01
C VAL A 153 -6.19 11.91 -11.82
N LEU A 154 -5.18 12.62 -11.32
CA LEU A 154 -5.22 14.07 -11.17
C LEU A 154 -5.47 14.78 -12.51
N ALA A 155 -4.85 14.35 -13.60
CA ALA A 155 -5.06 14.92 -14.94
C ALA A 155 -6.51 14.76 -15.44
N LEU A 156 -7.25 13.74 -14.98
CA LEU A 156 -8.69 13.62 -15.28
C LEU A 156 -9.55 14.69 -14.59
N PHE A 157 -9.06 15.29 -13.50
CA PHE A 157 -9.74 16.31 -12.73
C PHE A 157 -9.21 17.72 -13.01
N LYS A 158 -7.98 17.85 -13.52
CA LYS A 158 -7.32 19.13 -13.68
C LYS A 158 -6.60 19.19 -15.03
N ALA A 159 -7.14 19.99 -15.95
CA ALA A 159 -6.69 20.08 -17.33
C ALA A 159 -5.22 20.50 -17.50
N ASP A 160 -4.70 21.31 -16.57
CA ASP A 160 -3.30 21.76 -16.55
C ASP A 160 -2.38 20.86 -15.72
N ALA A 161 -2.88 19.77 -15.14
CA ALA A 161 -2.05 18.80 -14.44
C ALA A 161 -1.41 17.82 -15.44
N PRO A 162 -0.08 17.60 -15.37
CA PRO A 162 0.57 16.58 -16.19
C PRO A 162 0.22 15.19 -15.66
N GLY A 163 -0.34 14.34 -16.50
CA GLY A 163 -0.40 12.89 -16.28
C GLY A 163 0.88 12.21 -16.77
N ASP A 164 1.16 11.01 -16.28
CA ASP A 164 2.37 10.26 -16.59
C ASP A 164 2.23 9.46 -17.90
N HIS A 165 1.11 8.74 -18.07
CA HIS A 165 0.97 7.75 -19.14
C HIS A 165 0.09 8.20 -20.31
N PHE A 166 -0.83 9.14 -20.11
CA PHE A 166 -1.79 9.52 -21.16
C PHE A 166 -1.74 10.97 -21.60
N SER A 167 -0.73 11.75 -21.20
CA SER A 167 -0.57 13.16 -21.64
C SER A 167 -0.61 13.34 -23.17
N ALA A 168 -0.28 12.29 -23.94
CA ALA A 168 -0.37 12.28 -25.40
C ALA A 168 -1.76 11.90 -25.98
N VAL A 169 -2.70 11.43 -25.17
CA VAL A 169 -4.04 11.02 -25.61
C VAL A 169 -4.92 12.26 -25.75
N ALA A 170 -5.23 12.64 -26.99
CA ALA A 170 -5.92 13.89 -27.31
C ALA A 170 -7.26 14.12 -26.57
N ALA A 171 -7.97 13.06 -26.18
CA ALA A 171 -9.24 13.18 -25.46
C ALA A 171 -9.08 13.65 -24.00
N VAL A 172 -7.94 13.37 -23.38
CA VAL A 172 -7.60 13.72 -21.98
C VAL A 172 -6.49 14.78 -21.91
N ASN A 173 -5.85 15.10 -23.04
CA ASN A 173 -4.87 16.16 -23.17
C ASN A 173 -5.60 17.52 -23.12
N GLU A 174 -5.45 18.24 -22.01
CA GLU A 174 -6.10 19.54 -21.73
C GLU A 174 -7.61 19.48 -21.40
N GLU A 175 -8.18 18.30 -21.16
CA GLU A 175 -9.59 18.16 -20.74
C GLU A 175 -9.70 17.46 -19.37
N ALA A 176 -10.20 18.17 -18.36
CA ALA A 176 -10.60 17.60 -17.08
C ALA A 176 -11.92 16.82 -17.22
N ILE A 177 -11.88 15.68 -17.93
CA ILE A 177 -13.07 14.93 -18.35
C ILE A 177 -13.99 14.61 -17.17
N LEU A 178 -13.44 14.15 -16.05
CA LEU A 178 -14.24 13.78 -14.88
C LEU A 178 -14.86 15.00 -14.21
N ALA A 179 -14.17 16.13 -14.18
CA ALA A 179 -14.73 17.38 -13.67
C ALA A 179 -15.97 17.83 -14.49
N ASN A 180 -15.98 17.57 -15.79
CA ASN A 180 -17.07 17.96 -16.70
C ASN A 180 -18.24 16.96 -16.74
N LEU A 181 -18.06 15.73 -16.25
CA LEU A 181 -19.06 14.66 -16.35
C LEU A 181 -20.24 14.86 -15.38
N GLY A 182 -20.10 15.73 -14.38
CA GLY A 182 -21.11 15.97 -13.35
C GLY A 182 -21.09 14.95 -12.19
N VAL A 183 -20.01 14.19 -12.07
CA VAL A 183 -19.76 13.30 -10.92
C VAL A 183 -19.48 14.15 -9.68
N ASN A 184 -19.87 13.66 -8.51
CA ASN A 184 -19.63 14.34 -7.23
C ASN A 184 -18.94 13.44 -6.19
N ALA A 185 -18.51 12.28 -6.66
CA ALA A 185 -17.69 11.33 -5.97
C ALA A 185 -16.82 10.56 -6.97
N LEU A 186 -15.58 10.31 -6.57
CA LEU A 186 -14.69 9.37 -7.20
C LEU A 186 -14.47 8.23 -6.21
N GLU A 187 -14.58 7.01 -6.70
CA GLU A 187 -14.17 5.81 -6.00
C GLU A 187 -12.97 5.24 -6.74
N LEU A 188 -11.83 5.16 -6.08
CA LEU A 188 -10.64 4.50 -6.60
C LEU A 188 -10.55 3.12 -5.97
N LEU A 189 -10.39 2.09 -6.80
CA LEU A 189 -9.98 0.77 -6.33
C LEU A 189 -8.72 0.86 -5.45
N PRO A 190 -8.38 -0.16 -4.64
CA PRO A 190 -7.53 0.03 -3.47
C PRO A 190 -6.28 0.86 -3.76
N ALA A 191 -6.18 2.03 -3.11
CA ALA A 191 -5.02 2.90 -3.23
C ALA A 191 -3.84 2.41 -2.38
N ALA A 192 -4.12 1.49 -1.45
CA ALA A 192 -3.13 0.86 -0.60
C ALA A 192 -2.25 -0.12 -1.39
N ASP A 193 -1.02 -0.29 -0.92
CA ASP A 193 -0.01 -1.05 -1.64
C ASP A 193 -0.37 -2.49 -1.91
N SER A 194 -0.19 -2.90 -3.17
CA SER A 194 -0.39 -4.25 -3.66
C SER A 194 0.84 -4.74 -4.43
N LYS A 195 1.20 -6.01 -4.24
CA LYS A 195 2.37 -6.60 -4.91
C LYS A 195 2.15 -6.91 -6.39
N THR A 196 0.92 -7.24 -6.76
CA THR A 196 0.54 -7.66 -8.10
C THR A 196 0.40 -6.44 -9.01
N GLN A 197 1.37 -6.24 -9.90
CA GLN A 197 1.31 -5.22 -10.94
C GLN A 197 0.20 -5.53 -11.95
N ASP A 198 -0.35 -4.48 -12.57
CA ASP A 198 -1.37 -4.56 -13.63
C ASP A 198 -2.68 -5.27 -13.25
N GLU A 199 -2.92 -5.46 -11.95
CA GLU A 199 -4.16 -6.00 -11.40
C GLU A 199 -5.02 -4.88 -10.78
N TRP A 200 -6.11 -5.28 -10.12
CA TRP A 200 -7.12 -4.38 -9.54
C TRP A 200 -6.76 -3.86 -8.14
N GLY A 201 -5.63 -4.25 -7.56
CA GLY A 201 -5.16 -3.77 -6.25
C GLY A 201 -5.75 -4.47 -5.03
N TYR A 202 -6.69 -5.42 -5.20
CA TYR A 202 -7.33 -6.12 -4.07
C TYR A 202 -6.39 -7.07 -3.29
N ALA A 203 -5.19 -7.36 -3.81
CA ALA A 203 -4.16 -8.14 -3.12
C ALA A 203 -3.26 -7.24 -2.25
N THR A 204 -3.86 -6.55 -1.28
CA THR A 204 -3.16 -5.56 -0.44
C THR A 204 -2.09 -6.19 0.45
N ALA A 205 -0.92 -5.54 0.50
CA ALA A 205 0.27 -5.94 1.24
C ALA A 205 0.69 -4.92 2.31
N HIS A 206 0.44 -3.61 2.11
CA HIS A 206 0.74 -2.57 3.12
C HIS A 206 -0.37 -1.51 3.18
N TYR A 207 -1.25 -1.60 4.17
CA TYR A 207 -2.45 -0.74 4.27
C TYR A 207 -2.17 0.75 4.49
N PHE A 208 -1.00 1.10 5.01
CA PHE A 208 -0.62 2.49 5.32
C PHE A 208 0.28 3.11 4.25
N ALA A 209 0.71 2.33 3.26
CA ALA A 209 1.48 2.81 2.13
C ALA A 209 0.56 2.92 0.90
N PRO A 210 0.69 3.98 0.09
CA PRO A 210 0.10 3.98 -1.24
C PRO A 210 0.76 2.91 -2.11
N ASP A 211 0.04 2.40 -3.10
CA ASP A 211 0.60 1.48 -4.08
C ASP A 211 1.78 2.09 -4.82
N TYR A 212 2.91 1.38 -4.74
CA TYR A 212 4.19 1.81 -5.28
C TYR A 212 4.12 2.16 -6.78
N ASN A 213 3.24 1.50 -7.54
CA ASN A 213 3.09 1.74 -8.97
C ASN A 213 2.14 2.91 -9.26
N LEU A 214 1.21 3.21 -8.33
CA LEU A 214 0.32 4.36 -8.45
C LEU A 214 1.04 5.67 -8.12
N GLY A 215 2.04 5.65 -7.25
CA GLY A 215 2.90 6.80 -6.98
C GLY A 215 3.18 7.01 -5.49
N THR A 216 3.65 8.20 -5.15
CA THR A 216 4.06 8.54 -3.78
C THR A 216 2.88 8.98 -2.90
N ALA A 217 3.07 9.02 -1.58
CA ALA A 217 2.08 9.63 -0.69
C ALA A 217 1.89 11.11 -1.05
N SER A 218 2.95 11.78 -1.48
CA SER A 218 2.88 13.16 -1.97
C SER A 218 1.99 13.30 -3.21
N ASP A 219 2.02 12.34 -4.13
CA ASP A 219 1.11 12.32 -5.29
C ASP A 219 -0.34 12.10 -4.86
N LEU A 220 -0.58 11.13 -3.97
CA LEU A 220 -1.90 10.85 -3.41
C LEU A 220 -2.50 12.08 -2.72
N VAL A 221 -1.73 12.77 -1.86
CA VAL A 221 -2.18 14.01 -1.20
C VAL A 221 -2.52 15.09 -2.23
N ARG A 222 -1.65 15.34 -3.22
CA ARG A 222 -1.92 16.34 -4.28
C ARG A 222 -3.20 16.04 -5.04
N PHE A 223 -3.43 14.78 -5.37
CA PHE A 223 -4.63 14.33 -6.05
C PHE A 223 -5.88 14.51 -5.18
N VAL A 224 -5.86 14.06 -3.92
CA VAL A 224 -6.99 14.20 -2.98
C VAL A 224 -7.35 15.67 -2.74
N ASP A 225 -6.35 16.53 -2.56
CA ASP A 225 -6.58 17.97 -2.42
C ASP A 225 -7.25 18.58 -3.66
N ALA A 226 -6.88 18.14 -4.86
CA ALA A 226 -7.48 18.61 -6.10
C ALA A 226 -8.95 18.14 -6.25
N VAL A 227 -9.24 16.89 -5.89
CA VAL A 227 -10.61 16.33 -5.89
C VAL A 227 -11.49 17.07 -4.88
N HIS A 228 -11.01 17.25 -3.64
CA HIS A 228 -11.73 18.00 -2.62
C HIS A 228 -11.94 19.47 -3.01
N GLY A 229 -10.95 20.11 -3.63
CA GLY A 229 -11.04 21.48 -4.14
C GLY A 229 -12.13 21.70 -5.19
N GLN A 230 -12.62 20.62 -5.81
CA GLN A 230 -13.70 20.63 -6.79
C GLN A 230 -15.06 20.20 -6.21
N ASN A 231 -15.17 20.11 -4.88
CA ASN A 231 -16.34 19.57 -4.17
C ASN A 231 -16.69 18.12 -4.54
N THR A 232 -15.70 17.36 -4.97
CA THR A 232 -15.82 15.93 -5.25
C THR A 232 -15.36 15.15 -4.01
N ARG A 233 -16.13 14.13 -3.63
CA ARG A 233 -15.74 13.21 -2.55
C ARG A 233 -14.74 12.19 -3.09
N PHE A 234 -13.80 11.77 -2.26
CA PHE A 234 -12.91 10.65 -2.56
C PHE A 234 -13.27 9.45 -1.68
N PHE A 235 -13.52 8.32 -2.32
CA PHE A 235 -13.65 7.00 -1.71
C PHE A 235 -12.52 6.12 -2.21
N THR A 236 -12.05 5.22 -1.35
CA THR A 236 -11.13 4.17 -1.76
C THR A 236 -11.62 2.84 -1.23
N ASP A 237 -11.50 1.81 -2.06
CA ASP A 237 -11.74 0.45 -1.63
C ASP A 237 -10.70 0.02 -0.60
N VAL A 238 -11.15 -0.76 0.38
CA VAL A 238 -10.31 -1.30 1.45
C VAL A 238 -10.59 -2.78 1.61
N VAL A 239 -9.53 -3.58 1.59
CA VAL A 239 -9.62 -5.04 1.65
C VAL A 239 -8.94 -5.56 2.90
N MET A 240 -9.70 -5.71 3.99
CA MET A 240 -9.16 -6.25 5.26
C MET A 240 -9.56 -7.71 5.51
N ALA A 241 -10.20 -8.36 4.54
CA ALA A 241 -10.65 -9.75 4.67
C ALA A 241 -9.51 -10.78 4.48
N PHE A 242 -8.45 -10.39 3.76
CA PHE A 242 -7.25 -11.18 3.51
C PHE A 242 -6.06 -10.24 3.25
N GLY A 243 -4.84 -10.72 3.46
CA GLY A 243 -3.61 -9.96 3.26
C GLY A 243 -2.52 -10.82 2.64
N HIS A 244 -1.62 -10.19 1.88
CA HIS A 244 -0.50 -10.85 1.22
C HIS A 244 0.86 -10.43 1.83
N ASP A 245 1.93 -11.11 1.43
CA ASP A 245 3.33 -10.78 1.76
C ASP A 245 3.65 -10.77 3.26
N SER A 246 3.95 -9.61 3.84
CA SER A 246 4.32 -9.48 5.25
C SER A 246 3.26 -10.12 6.13
N TYR A 247 1.97 -9.97 5.82
CA TYR A 247 0.87 -10.63 6.56
C TYR A 247 0.84 -12.16 6.42
N GLY A 248 1.20 -12.70 5.26
CA GLY A 248 1.34 -14.15 5.07
C GLY A 248 2.54 -14.69 5.84
N SER A 249 3.65 -13.95 5.84
CA SER A 249 4.80 -14.28 6.68
C SER A 249 4.50 -14.09 8.17
N ILE A 250 3.56 -13.20 8.54
CA ILE A 250 3.30 -12.76 9.92
C ILE A 250 2.14 -13.48 10.61
N ASN A 251 1.15 -14.07 9.94
CA ASN A 251 -0.03 -14.64 10.61
C ASN A 251 -0.45 -16.03 10.06
N TYR A 252 -0.77 -16.96 10.97
CA TYR A 252 -1.18 -18.33 10.70
C TYR A 252 -2.70 -18.50 10.87
N GLY A 253 -3.35 -19.08 9.85
CA GLY A 253 -4.73 -19.53 10.01
C GLY A 253 -5.54 -19.67 8.72
N SER A 254 -5.28 -20.74 7.97
CA SER A 254 -5.94 -21.11 6.71
C SER A 254 -5.46 -20.33 5.47
N ILE A 255 -4.36 -20.81 4.88
CA ILE A 255 -4.17 -21.17 3.45
C ILE A 255 -2.66 -21.31 3.22
N ASP A 256 -2.21 -22.56 3.38
CA ASP A 256 -1.01 -23.24 2.90
C ASP A 256 0.43 -22.70 3.02
N TYR A 257 0.81 -21.43 3.20
CA TYR A 257 2.25 -21.08 3.34
C TYR A 257 2.55 -19.77 4.08
N GLY A 258 2.61 -19.78 5.43
CA GLY A 258 2.89 -18.58 6.24
C GLY A 258 3.67 -18.86 7.54
N SER A 259 4.49 -17.89 7.99
CA SER A 259 5.72 -18.14 8.77
C SER A 259 5.77 -17.71 10.25
N ILE A 260 4.88 -16.86 10.76
CA ILE A 260 4.97 -16.36 12.15
C ILE A 260 3.61 -16.51 12.82
N ASP A 261 3.62 -17.04 14.04
CA ASP A 261 2.43 -17.29 14.85
C ASP A 261 2.13 -16.07 15.72
N PHE A 262 1.06 -15.33 15.39
CA PHE A 262 0.44 -14.35 16.29
C PHE A 262 -0.89 -14.92 16.78
N PRO A 263 -0.98 -15.42 18.03
CA PRO A 263 -2.15 -16.13 18.52
C PRO A 263 -3.44 -15.28 18.61
N ASP A 264 -3.34 -13.96 18.47
CA ASP A 264 -4.43 -13.01 18.70
C ASP A 264 -5.16 -12.54 17.42
N PHE A 265 -4.66 -12.85 16.22
CA PHE A 265 -5.25 -12.40 14.95
C PHE A 265 -5.94 -13.52 14.16
N TYR A 266 -6.25 -14.64 14.81
CA TYR A 266 -6.94 -15.76 14.21
C TYR A 266 -8.34 -15.93 14.80
N ILE A 267 -9.36 -15.99 13.93
CA ILE A 267 -10.69 -16.41 14.35
C ILE A 267 -10.68 -17.92 14.44
N HIS A 268 -10.77 -18.45 15.66
CA HIS A 268 -10.90 -19.88 15.85
C HIS A 268 -12.32 -20.34 15.51
N LEU A 269 -12.58 -20.66 14.23
CA LEU A 269 -13.88 -21.13 13.71
C LEU A 269 -14.59 -22.17 14.59
N HIS A 270 -13.82 -23.05 15.25
CA HIS A 270 -14.35 -24.12 16.10
C HIS A 270 -14.40 -23.76 17.60
N LEU A 271 -13.70 -22.73 18.05
CA LEU A 271 -13.67 -22.28 19.45
C LEU A 271 -14.53 -21.03 19.68
N GLU A 272 -14.81 -20.27 18.62
CA GLU A 272 -15.51 -18.99 18.65
C GLU A 272 -16.88 -19.07 17.95
N THR A 273 -17.69 -20.07 18.28
CA THR A 273 -18.97 -20.36 17.58
C THR A 273 -20.01 -19.22 17.59
N ASN A 274 -19.77 -18.15 18.34
CA ASN A 274 -20.62 -16.95 18.42
C ASN A 274 -19.99 -15.70 17.80
N ASN A 275 -18.80 -15.81 17.21
CA ASN A 275 -18.17 -14.70 16.49
C ASN A 275 -18.97 -14.45 15.20
N PRO A 276 -19.56 -13.26 15.00
CA PRO A 276 -20.37 -12.97 13.82
C PRO A 276 -19.60 -13.15 12.51
N ASP A 277 -18.27 -12.99 12.53
CA ASP A 277 -17.40 -13.14 11.36
C ASP A 277 -17.22 -14.61 10.94
N ASN A 278 -17.52 -15.59 11.82
CA ASN A 278 -17.59 -17.01 11.45
C ASN A 278 -18.75 -17.35 10.51
N SER A 279 -19.69 -16.41 10.30
CA SER A 279 -20.88 -16.63 9.50
C SER A 279 -20.66 -16.39 7.99
N GLN A 280 -19.55 -15.74 7.60
CA GLN A 280 -19.35 -15.29 6.22
C GLN A 280 -18.78 -16.35 5.27
N SER A 281 -18.15 -17.41 5.79
CA SER A 281 -17.47 -18.42 4.95
C SER A 281 -18.25 -19.71 4.70
N SER A 282 -19.45 -19.90 5.29
CA SER A 282 -20.18 -21.18 5.23
C SER A 282 -21.47 -21.19 4.41
N GLN A 283 -21.88 -20.08 3.78
CA GLN A 283 -23.03 -20.12 2.86
C GLN A 283 -22.60 -20.60 1.46
N SER A 284 -22.22 -21.88 1.36
CA SER A 284 -22.40 -22.61 0.12
C SER A 284 -23.88 -22.56 -0.26
N ILE A 285 -24.20 -21.94 -1.39
CA ILE A 285 -25.52 -21.98 -2.01
C ILE A 285 -25.86 -23.46 -2.22
N GLN A 286 -26.72 -24.00 -1.36
CA GLN A 286 -27.37 -25.28 -1.62
C GLN A 286 -28.39 -25.03 -2.74
N PRO A 287 -28.28 -25.70 -3.91
CA PRO A 287 -29.27 -25.54 -4.97
C PRO A 287 -30.62 -26.07 -4.48
N GLN A 288 -31.66 -25.25 -4.61
CA GLN A 288 -33.05 -25.72 -4.56
C GLN A 288 -33.43 -26.43 -5.85
#